data_AF-A0A2E2YKT0-F1
#
_entry.id   AF-A0A2E2YKT0-F1
#
_cell.length_a   1.000
_cell.length_b   1.000
_cell.length_c   1.000
_cell.angle_alpha   90.00
_cell.angle_beta   90.00
_cell.angle_gamma   90.00
#
_symmetry.space_group_name_H-M   'P 1'
#
loop_
_entity.id
_entity.type
_entity.pdbx_description
1 polymer ?
#
loop_
_entity_poly.entity_id
_entity_poly.type
_entity_poly.pdbx_seq_one_letter_code
_entity_poly.pdbx_strand_id
1 'polypeptide(L)'
;MAACSQNANTSLPEEKAQNNVIVQYSSPTPIVIATAIPSPTSTPIAAVIPSPTSTPIAAVIPSPPVTSVSKKNIVFSDSDYSQAVQNYLNIAPELQMGDHDAPIYLWIHEDFRCPYCKRFAINTVQKLIENYVDPGILQIVFVNTPKLGLASDHAANASLCAAQQDKFWEYKDALYSVQNQSNAYTEASLSRSFSNLSDSTIVQAKAFDQCLMDDEGNFKKTNDMDIQNILNAGINLEKNLELPIRGVPWSLVVVDKYYEFDERDQYKLVRTSSLATLAIGAHPYETFVNIINTMLEYINSDNY
;
A
#
# COMPACT_ATOMS: atom_id res chain seq x y z
N MET A 1 -37.87 -4.65 57.24
CA MET A 1 -38.35 -5.87 56.53
C MET A 1 -37.18 -6.34 55.67
N ALA A 2 -36.39 -7.27 56.20
CA ALA A 2 -36.24 -8.68 55.73
C ALA A 2 -35.32 -8.76 54.49
N ALA A 3 -34.03 -9.17 54.55
CA ALA A 3 -33.38 -10.41 55.01
C ALA A 3 -33.09 -11.41 53.85
N CYS A 4 -31.79 -11.56 53.55
CA CYS A 4 -30.99 -12.79 53.35
C CYS A 4 -31.36 -13.91 52.35
N SER A 5 -30.34 -14.24 51.52
CA SER A 5 -29.73 -15.58 51.31
C SER A 5 -30.31 -16.54 50.24
N GLN A 6 -29.50 -16.95 49.23
CA GLN A 6 -28.71 -18.20 49.26
C GLN A 6 -27.93 -18.47 47.96
N ASN A 7 -26.78 -19.12 48.14
CA ASN A 7 -25.87 -19.69 47.15
C ASN A 7 -26.49 -20.84 46.33
N ALA A 8 -26.03 -21.00 45.08
CA ALA A 8 -25.94 -22.32 44.45
C ALA A 8 -24.67 -22.40 43.58
N ASN A 9 -23.74 -23.25 44.01
CA ASN A 9 -22.61 -23.77 43.23
C ASN A 9 -23.10 -24.39 41.91
N THR A 10 -22.49 -24.01 40.80
CA THR A 10 -22.27 -24.93 39.68
C THR A 10 -20.87 -24.73 39.11
N SER A 11 -20.27 -25.86 38.78
CA SER A 11 -18.90 -26.18 38.41
C SER A 11 -18.30 -25.42 37.22
N LEU A 12 -16.99 -25.17 37.32
CA LEU A 12 -16.05 -24.80 36.25
C LEU A 12 -16.20 -25.68 34.99
N PRO A 13 -15.86 -25.12 33.83
CA PRO A 13 -14.87 -25.74 32.96
C PRO A 13 -13.61 -24.87 32.89
N GLU A 14 -12.47 -25.56 32.93
CA GLU A 14 -11.10 -25.04 32.85
C GLU A 14 -10.93 -24.04 31.70
N GLU A 15 -10.66 -22.78 32.05
CA GLU A 15 -10.15 -21.78 31.12
C GLU A 15 -8.70 -22.19 30.79
N LYS A 16 -8.54 -22.85 29.63
CA LYS A 16 -7.21 -23.13 29.07
C LYS A 16 -6.46 -21.81 28.98
N ALA A 17 -5.36 -21.72 29.72
CA ALA A 17 -4.37 -20.68 29.62
C ALA A 17 -4.00 -20.49 28.14
N GLN A 18 -4.52 -19.44 27.52
CA GLN A 18 -4.00 -18.94 26.26
C GLN A 18 -2.62 -18.38 26.57
N ASN A 19 -1.60 -19.08 26.08
CA ASN A 19 -0.23 -18.58 26.03
C ASN A 19 -0.23 -17.34 25.10
N ASN A 20 -0.53 -16.18 25.67
CA ASN A 20 -0.30 -14.90 25.02
C ASN A 20 1.21 -14.71 24.91
N VAL A 21 1.78 -15.04 23.76
CA VAL A 21 3.15 -14.66 23.42
C VAL A 21 3.14 -13.16 23.18
N ILE A 22 3.53 -12.40 24.20
CA ILE A 22 3.78 -10.96 24.10
C ILE A 22 5.04 -10.79 23.24
N VAL A 23 4.87 -10.43 21.97
CA VAL A 23 6.00 -10.04 21.11
C VAL A 23 6.34 -8.59 21.45
N GLN A 24 7.38 -8.40 22.25
CA GLN A 24 7.95 -7.10 22.58
C GLN A 24 8.77 -6.59 21.38
N TYR A 25 8.29 -5.55 20.70
CA TYR A 25 9.10 -4.80 19.73
C TYR A 25 9.90 -3.74 20.49
N SER A 26 11.23 -3.87 20.50
CA SER A 26 12.13 -2.83 21.02
C SER A 26 12.14 -1.65 20.04
N SER A 27 11.66 -0.50 20.50
CA SER A 27 11.72 0.77 19.77
C SER A 27 13.16 1.16 19.47
N PRO A 28 13.56 1.46 18.22
CA PRO A 28 14.85 2.05 17.96
C PRO A 28 14.88 3.49 18.47
N THR A 29 15.94 3.82 19.21
CA THR A 29 16.24 5.15 19.75
C THR A 29 16.28 6.21 18.64
N PRO A 30 15.68 7.41 18.83
CA PRO A 30 15.71 8.46 17.82
C PRO A 30 17.13 8.99 17.62
N ILE A 31 17.61 8.97 16.37
CA ILE A 31 18.83 9.68 15.97
C ILE A 31 18.49 11.17 15.88
N VAL A 32 18.98 11.95 16.84
CA VAL A 32 18.91 13.42 16.82
C VAL A 32 20.01 13.95 15.90
N ILE A 33 19.66 14.37 14.69
CA ILE A 33 20.59 15.13 13.83
C ILE A 33 20.42 16.62 14.17
N ALA A 34 21.38 17.17 14.90
CA ALA A 34 21.44 18.59 15.23
C ALA A 34 21.74 19.43 13.98
N THR A 35 20.80 20.27 13.56
CA THR A 35 21.03 21.30 12.54
C THR A 35 21.68 22.53 13.18
N ALA A 36 22.97 22.75 12.93
CA ALA A 36 23.62 24.02 13.23
C ALA A 36 23.51 24.96 12.02
N ILE A 37 22.82 26.09 12.20
CA ILE A 37 22.75 27.21 11.25
C ILE A 37 23.87 28.20 11.60
N PRO A 38 24.78 28.56 10.68
CA PRO A 38 25.60 29.75 10.85
C PRO A 38 24.95 30.97 10.16
N SER A 39 24.87 32.07 10.92
CA SER A 39 24.48 33.42 10.50
C SER A 39 25.51 34.09 9.57
N PRO A 40 25.11 35.12 8.78
CA PRO A 40 25.94 35.65 7.70
C PRO A 40 26.98 36.66 8.20
N THR A 41 28.21 36.55 7.72
CA THR A 41 29.23 37.60 7.86
C THR A 41 29.53 38.18 6.48
N SER A 42 29.45 39.51 6.39
CA SER A 42 29.61 40.31 5.19
C SER A 42 31.09 40.50 4.81
N THR A 43 31.41 40.36 3.52
CA THR A 43 32.62 40.95 2.91
C THR A 43 32.39 41.09 1.39
N PRO A 44 33.04 42.05 0.71
CA PRO A 44 32.49 42.73 -0.45
C PRO A 44 32.69 42.01 -1.78
N ILE A 45 31.82 42.38 -2.71
CA ILE A 45 31.71 41.91 -4.09
C ILE A 45 32.96 42.35 -4.89
N ALA A 46 33.79 41.38 -5.29
CA ALA A 46 34.71 41.54 -6.40
C ALA A 46 34.03 41.01 -7.67
N ALA A 47 33.87 41.88 -8.66
CA ALA A 47 33.30 41.54 -9.95
C ALA A 47 34.22 40.57 -10.70
N VAL A 48 33.78 39.31 -10.84
CA VAL A 48 34.43 38.31 -11.69
C VAL A 48 33.57 38.10 -12.93
N ILE A 49 34.20 38.32 -14.08
CA ILE A 49 33.68 38.15 -15.44
C ILE A 49 33.31 36.68 -15.66
N PRO A 50 32.12 36.31 -16.19
CA PRO A 50 31.81 34.92 -16.46
C PRO A 50 32.49 34.48 -17.77
N SER A 51 33.38 33.49 -17.68
CA SER A 51 33.74 32.63 -18.83
C SER A 51 32.78 31.45 -18.90
N PRO A 52 32.52 30.90 -20.10
CA PRO A 52 31.50 29.89 -20.28
C PRO A 52 32.01 28.50 -19.85
N THR A 53 31.06 27.59 -19.66
CA THR A 53 31.23 26.12 -19.65
C THR A 53 31.42 25.46 -18.29
N SER A 54 30.29 25.03 -17.71
CA SER A 54 30.11 23.61 -17.38
C SER A 54 28.62 23.29 -17.34
N THR A 55 28.18 22.51 -18.32
CA THR A 55 26.90 21.80 -18.26
C THR A 55 26.92 20.93 -17.01
N PRO A 56 25.89 20.94 -16.14
CA PRO A 56 25.84 19.98 -15.05
C PRO A 56 25.75 18.59 -15.67
N ILE A 57 26.78 17.76 -15.42
CA ILE A 57 26.73 16.33 -15.69
C ILE A 57 25.65 15.81 -14.74
N ALA A 58 24.49 15.44 -15.30
CA ALA A 58 23.50 14.67 -14.59
C ALA A 58 24.23 13.45 -14.01
N ALA A 59 24.27 13.33 -12.69
CA ALA A 59 24.77 12.12 -12.05
C ALA A 59 23.90 10.97 -12.55
N VAL A 60 24.47 10.14 -13.41
CA VAL A 60 23.88 8.86 -13.82
C VAL A 60 23.88 8.02 -12.55
N ILE A 61 22.73 7.97 -11.87
CA ILE A 61 22.51 7.02 -10.79
C ILE A 61 22.52 5.65 -11.46
N PRO A 62 23.45 4.75 -11.14
CA PRO A 62 23.43 3.42 -11.70
C PRO A 62 22.13 2.73 -11.28
N SER A 63 21.36 2.25 -12.25
CA SER A 63 20.26 1.32 -12.01
C SER A 63 20.76 0.19 -11.09
N PRO A 64 20.01 -0.19 -10.05
CA PRO A 64 20.43 -1.27 -9.17
C PRO A 64 20.69 -2.54 -10.02
N PRO A 65 21.72 -3.32 -9.70
CA PRO A 65 21.97 -4.56 -10.41
C PRO A 65 20.75 -5.46 -10.24
N VAL A 66 20.07 -5.75 -11.35
CA VAL A 66 18.96 -6.70 -11.43
C VAL A 66 19.55 -8.10 -11.22
N THR A 67 19.71 -8.51 -9.96
CA THR A 67 19.92 -9.92 -9.63
C THR A 67 18.60 -10.62 -9.87
N SER A 68 18.54 -11.45 -10.91
CA SER A 68 17.39 -12.28 -11.26
C SER A 68 17.01 -13.14 -10.05
N VAL A 69 15.90 -12.81 -9.40
CA VAL A 69 15.33 -13.64 -8.33
C VAL A 69 14.73 -14.88 -8.99
N SER A 70 15.15 -16.07 -8.55
CA SER A 70 14.59 -17.32 -9.06
C SER A 70 13.13 -17.43 -8.62
N LYS A 71 12.21 -17.46 -9.59
CA LYS A 71 10.76 -17.62 -9.39
C LYS A 71 10.49 -18.88 -8.55
N LYS A 72 9.89 -18.70 -7.38
CA LYS A 72 9.53 -19.78 -6.46
C LYS A 72 8.11 -19.56 -5.97
N ASN A 73 7.31 -20.62 -5.97
CA ASN A 73 5.90 -20.60 -5.60
C ASN A 73 5.73 -20.10 -4.16
N ILE A 74 5.04 -18.98 -3.99
CA ILE A 74 4.78 -18.36 -2.68
C ILE A 74 3.60 -19.10 -2.03
N VAL A 75 3.79 -19.64 -0.81
CA VAL A 75 2.75 -20.34 -0.03
C VAL A 75 2.61 -19.63 1.31
N PHE A 76 1.59 -18.78 1.53
CA PHE A 76 1.51 -17.98 2.76
C PHE A 76 1.24 -18.84 4.02
N SER A 77 1.61 -18.33 5.21
CA SER A 77 1.30 -19.02 6.48
C SER A 77 -0.20 -19.11 6.79
N ASP A 78 -0.57 -20.04 7.67
CA ASP A 78 -1.94 -20.17 8.20
C ASP A 78 -2.27 -19.16 9.32
N SER A 79 -1.56 -18.03 9.42
CA SER A 79 -1.91 -17.00 10.40
C SER A 79 -3.16 -16.23 9.98
N ASP A 80 -3.95 -15.72 10.94
CA ASP A 80 -5.13 -14.88 10.65
C ASP A 80 -4.77 -13.68 9.76
N TYR A 81 -3.57 -13.11 9.95
CA TYR A 81 -3.04 -12.03 9.13
C TYR A 81 -2.76 -12.48 7.68
N SER A 82 -2.01 -13.57 7.49
CA SER A 82 -1.74 -14.11 6.16
C SER A 82 -3.02 -14.51 5.43
N GLN A 83 -4.02 -15.04 6.16
CA GLN A 83 -5.33 -15.36 5.59
C GLN A 83 -6.10 -14.09 5.15
N ALA A 84 -6.05 -13.02 5.94
CA ALA A 84 -6.66 -11.73 5.58
C ALA A 84 -5.98 -11.09 4.37
N VAL A 85 -4.65 -11.17 4.31
CA VAL A 85 -3.83 -10.73 3.17
C VAL A 85 -4.19 -11.50 1.90
N GLN A 86 -4.17 -12.84 1.95
CA GLN A 86 -4.59 -13.68 0.82
C GLN A 86 -6.02 -13.38 0.38
N ASN A 87 -6.94 -13.25 1.33
CA ASN A 87 -8.32 -12.93 1.02
C ASN A 87 -8.41 -11.59 0.28
N TYR A 88 -7.68 -10.56 0.72
CA TYR A 88 -7.62 -9.28 0.02
C TYR A 88 -7.08 -9.44 -1.41
N LEU A 89 -5.95 -10.13 -1.58
CA LEU A 89 -5.37 -10.37 -2.90
C LEU A 89 -6.33 -11.11 -3.84
N ASN A 90 -7.14 -12.03 -3.31
CA ASN A 90 -8.08 -12.81 -4.10
C ASN A 90 -9.33 -12.01 -4.51
N ILE A 91 -9.83 -11.11 -3.64
CA ILE A 91 -11.04 -10.33 -3.92
C ILE A 91 -10.75 -9.01 -4.64
N ALA A 92 -9.50 -8.58 -4.69
CA ALA A 92 -9.06 -7.32 -5.30
C ALA A 92 -7.90 -7.49 -6.30
N PRO A 93 -7.99 -8.41 -7.29
CA PRO A 93 -6.92 -8.64 -8.26
C PRO A 93 -6.64 -7.40 -9.12
N GLU A 94 -7.64 -6.59 -9.44
CA GLU A 94 -7.51 -5.41 -10.30
C GLU A 94 -6.84 -4.21 -9.59
N LEU A 95 -6.70 -4.28 -8.27
CA LEU A 95 -5.97 -3.30 -7.45
C LEU A 95 -4.49 -3.68 -7.26
N GLN A 96 -4.05 -4.77 -7.90
CA GLN A 96 -2.65 -5.20 -7.90
C GLN A 96 -1.96 -4.79 -9.20
N MET A 97 -0.66 -4.53 -9.13
CA MET A 97 0.19 -4.27 -10.29
C MET A 97 1.53 -4.98 -10.13
N GLY A 98 1.97 -5.64 -11.19
CA GLY A 98 3.20 -6.42 -11.21
C GLY A 98 2.97 -7.92 -11.32
N ASP A 99 4.07 -8.66 -11.36
CA ASP A 99 4.06 -10.12 -11.35
C ASP A 99 3.46 -10.62 -10.02
N HIS A 100 2.50 -11.54 -10.08
CA HIS A 100 1.90 -12.17 -8.89
C HIS A 100 2.92 -13.04 -8.14
N ASP A 101 3.97 -13.50 -8.83
CA ASP A 101 5.08 -14.25 -8.25
C ASP A 101 6.21 -13.33 -7.75
N ALA A 102 6.01 -12.01 -7.71
CA ALA A 102 7.04 -11.09 -7.23
C ALA A 102 7.40 -11.41 -5.76
N PRO A 103 8.69 -11.40 -5.41
CA PRO A 103 9.15 -11.79 -4.07
C PRO A 103 8.85 -10.75 -2.99
N ILE A 104 8.49 -9.51 -3.36
CA ILE A 104 8.23 -8.41 -2.45
C ILE A 104 6.87 -7.79 -2.79
N TYR A 105 6.07 -7.52 -1.76
CA TYR A 105 4.77 -6.86 -1.86
C TYR A 105 4.86 -5.47 -1.22
N LEU A 106 4.42 -4.45 -1.93
CA LEU A 106 4.24 -3.10 -1.41
C LEU A 106 2.75 -2.79 -1.33
N TRP A 107 2.22 -2.85 -0.11
CA TRP A 107 0.85 -2.45 0.20
C TRP A 107 0.82 -0.93 0.37
N ILE A 108 -0.07 -0.25 -0.35
CA ILE A 108 -0.19 1.20 -0.34
C ILE A 108 -1.60 1.59 0.06
N HIS A 109 -1.73 2.23 1.22
CA HIS A 109 -3.01 2.75 1.70
C HIS A 109 -3.14 4.23 1.37
N GLU A 110 -4.13 4.57 0.54
CA GLU A 110 -4.29 5.92 0.01
C GLU A 110 -5.72 6.43 0.03
N ASP A 111 -5.83 7.76 0.00
CA ASP A 111 -7.08 8.50 -0.19
C ASP A 111 -6.90 9.47 -1.36
N PHE A 112 -7.82 9.43 -2.33
CA PHE A 112 -7.77 10.27 -3.52
C PHE A 112 -7.88 11.78 -3.23
N ARG A 113 -8.38 12.20 -2.06
CA ARG A 113 -8.37 13.62 -1.65
C ARG A 113 -7.08 14.05 -0.95
N CYS A 114 -6.22 13.11 -0.56
CA CYS A 114 -5.03 13.45 0.18
C CYS A 114 -3.92 14.00 -0.75
N PRO A 115 -3.44 15.24 -0.54
CA PRO A 115 -2.38 15.81 -1.38
C PRO A 115 -1.04 15.08 -1.23
N TYR A 116 -0.79 14.47 -0.06
CA TYR A 116 0.39 13.65 0.15
C TYR A 116 0.31 12.31 -0.59
N CYS A 117 -0.87 11.69 -0.70
CA CYS A 117 -1.07 10.48 -1.51
C CYS A 117 -0.79 10.80 -2.98
N LYS A 118 -1.37 11.89 -3.52
CA LYS A 118 -1.06 12.36 -4.87
C LYS A 118 0.45 12.55 -5.10
N ARG A 119 1.13 13.22 -4.17
CA ARG A 119 2.58 13.42 -4.25
C ARG A 119 3.34 12.09 -4.25
N PHE A 120 2.92 11.15 -3.41
CA PHE A 120 3.54 9.83 -3.32
C PHE A 120 3.37 9.03 -4.61
N ALA A 121 2.14 8.97 -5.13
CA ALA A 121 1.81 8.32 -6.39
C ALA A 121 2.69 8.83 -7.55
N ILE A 122 2.80 10.16 -7.70
CA ILE A 122 3.53 10.78 -8.82
C ILE A 122 5.06 10.64 -8.66
N ASN A 123 5.59 10.91 -7.46
CA ASN A 123 7.04 11.09 -7.30
C ASN A 123 7.78 9.82 -6.89
N THR A 124 7.08 8.86 -6.28
CA THR A 124 7.67 7.65 -5.71
C THR A 124 7.11 6.39 -6.39
N VAL A 125 5.79 6.21 -6.40
CA VAL A 125 5.17 4.98 -6.91
C VAL A 125 5.48 4.76 -8.39
N GLN A 126 5.39 5.80 -9.22
CA GLN A 126 5.74 5.70 -10.64
C GLN A 126 7.17 5.17 -10.88
N LYS A 127 8.14 5.67 -10.10
CA LYS A 127 9.53 5.20 -10.19
C LYS A 127 9.69 3.77 -9.67
N LEU A 128 8.94 3.38 -8.65
CA LEU A 128 8.94 1.99 -8.17
C LEU A 128 8.37 1.04 -9.22
N ILE A 129 7.35 1.48 -9.96
CA ILE A 129 6.79 0.71 -11.07
C ILE A 129 7.88 0.41 -12.10
N GLU A 130 8.50 1.46 -12.64
CA GLU A 130 9.53 1.35 -13.67
C GLU A 130 10.75 0.51 -13.25
N ASN A 131 11.19 0.64 -11.99
CA ASN A 131 12.47 0.06 -11.55
C ASN A 131 12.34 -1.28 -10.82
N TYR A 132 11.15 -1.64 -10.32
CA TYR A 132 10.97 -2.87 -9.53
C TYR A 132 9.73 -3.67 -9.90
N VAL A 133 8.65 -3.03 -10.35
CA VAL A 133 7.45 -3.75 -10.78
C VAL A 133 7.64 -4.32 -12.19
N ASP A 134 8.08 -3.51 -13.15
CA ASP A 134 8.31 -3.96 -14.52
C ASP A 134 9.36 -5.09 -14.60
N PRO A 135 10.44 -5.10 -13.78
CA PRO A 135 11.36 -6.23 -13.71
C PRO A 135 10.84 -7.46 -12.94
N GLY A 136 9.62 -7.42 -12.37
CA GLY A 136 9.02 -8.52 -11.62
C GLY A 136 9.57 -8.73 -10.20
N ILE A 137 10.20 -7.71 -9.61
CA ILE A 137 10.78 -7.76 -8.26
C ILE A 137 9.75 -7.36 -7.19
N LEU A 138 8.85 -6.44 -7.54
CA LEU A 138 7.87 -5.86 -6.64
C LEU A 138 6.47 -6.04 -7.22
N GLN A 139 5.52 -6.48 -6.39
CA GLN A 139 4.10 -6.32 -6.66
C GLN A 139 3.57 -5.18 -5.81
N ILE A 140 2.83 -4.24 -6.40
CA ILE A 140 2.16 -3.17 -5.67
C ILE A 140 0.70 -3.57 -5.47
N VAL A 141 0.22 -3.43 -4.24
CA VAL A 141 -1.17 -3.68 -3.85
C VAL A 141 -1.76 -2.38 -3.34
N PHE A 142 -2.72 -1.82 -4.07
CA PHE A 142 -3.40 -0.60 -3.65
C PHE A 142 -4.54 -0.92 -2.69
N VAL A 143 -4.66 -0.15 -1.60
CA VAL A 143 -5.74 -0.26 -0.63
C VAL A 143 -6.44 1.09 -0.45
N ASN A 144 -7.68 1.15 -0.92
CA ASN A 144 -8.56 2.30 -0.71
C ASN A 144 -8.79 2.54 0.78
N THR A 145 -8.39 3.71 1.27
CA THR A 145 -8.51 4.10 2.67
C THR A 145 -9.11 5.52 2.76
N PRO A 146 -10.40 5.71 2.39
CA PRO A 146 -11.03 7.03 2.40
C PRO A 146 -11.21 7.53 3.84
N LYS A 147 -10.48 8.61 4.20
CA LYS A 147 -10.51 9.22 5.55
C LYS A 147 -10.91 10.70 5.53
N LEU A 148 -10.96 11.34 4.35
CA LEU A 148 -11.17 12.78 4.21
C LEU A 148 -12.61 13.16 3.82
N GLY A 149 -13.59 12.33 4.21
CA GLY A 149 -15.03 12.61 4.08
C GLY A 149 -15.64 12.16 2.76
N LEU A 150 -16.87 12.62 2.50
CA LEU A 150 -17.74 12.03 1.47
C LEU A 150 -17.13 11.98 0.05
N ALA A 151 -16.39 13.01 -0.35
CA ALA A 151 -15.73 13.03 -1.66
C ALA A 151 -14.59 11.98 -1.77
N SER A 152 -13.99 11.56 -0.65
CA SER A 152 -13.05 10.43 -0.62
C SER A 152 -13.76 9.11 -0.84
N ASP A 153 -14.91 8.93 -0.19
CA ASP A 153 -15.75 7.75 -0.39
C ASP A 153 -16.21 7.65 -1.84
N HIS A 154 -16.60 8.78 -2.44
CA HIS A 154 -16.98 8.83 -3.84
C HIS A 154 -15.83 8.44 -4.77
N ALA A 155 -14.63 8.99 -4.55
CA ALA A 155 -13.47 8.67 -5.35
C ALA A 155 -13.04 7.19 -5.18
N ALA A 156 -13.09 6.66 -3.96
CA ALA A 156 -12.79 5.26 -3.68
C ALA A 156 -13.76 4.32 -4.40
N ASN A 157 -15.07 4.56 -4.30
CA ASN A 157 -16.09 3.77 -5.01
C ASN A 157 -15.92 3.88 -6.53
N ALA A 158 -15.67 5.08 -7.04
CA ALA A 158 -15.40 5.29 -8.46
C ALA A 158 -14.17 4.52 -8.94
N SER A 159 -13.10 4.45 -8.13
CA SER A 159 -11.93 3.66 -8.47
C SER A 159 -12.25 2.16 -8.58
N LEU A 160 -13.15 1.65 -7.73
CA LEU A 160 -13.59 0.25 -7.77
C LEU A 160 -14.54 -0.03 -8.95
N CYS A 161 -15.37 0.93 -9.34
CA CYS A 161 -16.15 0.84 -10.58
C CYS A 161 -15.28 0.81 -11.84
N ALA A 162 -14.13 1.50 -11.82
CA ALA A 162 -13.14 1.39 -12.88
C ALA A 162 -12.38 0.05 -12.81
N ALA A 163 -12.13 -0.46 -11.60
CA ALA A 163 -11.49 -1.75 -11.37
C ALA A 163 -12.29 -2.92 -11.98
N GLN A 164 -13.63 -2.92 -11.84
CA GLN A 164 -14.52 -3.91 -12.49
C GLN A 164 -14.41 -3.96 -14.03
N GLN A 165 -13.72 -2.99 -14.63
CA GLN A 165 -13.52 -2.87 -16.07
C GLN A 165 -12.03 -2.90 -16.44
N ASP A 166 -11.16 -3.40 -15.56
CA ASP A 166 -9.71 -3.49 -15.71
C ASP A 166 -9.04 -2.13 -16.00
N LYS A 167 -9.62 -1.04 -15.44
CA LYS A 167 -9.17 0.35 -15.66
C LYS A 167 -8.76 1.05 -14.37
N PHE A 168 -8.51 0.29 -13.30
CA PHE A 168 -8.21 0.85 -11.98
C PHE A 168 -7.02 1.80 -12.02
N TRP A 169 -5.89 1.37 -12.59
CA TRP A 169 -4.62 2.10 -12.51
C TRP A 169 -4.62 3.38 -13.34
N GLU A 170 -5.15 3.33 -14.56
CA GLU A 170 -5.32 4.53 -15.39
C GLU A 170 -6.32 5.50 -14.77
N TYR A 171 -7.40 4.98 -14.18
CA TYR A 171 -8.39 5.80 -13.51
C TYR A 171 -7.89 6.40 -12.19
N LYS A 172 -7.09 5.67 -11.41
CA LYS A 172 -6.40 6.18 -10.21
C LYS A 172 -5.60 7.43 -10.54
N ASP A 173 -4.85 7.40 -11.63
CA ASP A 173 -4.05 8.55 -12.06
C ASP A 173 -4.93 9.70 -12.57
N ALA A 174 -6.03 9.39 -13.27
CA ALA A 174 -7.03 10.38 -13.65
C ALA A 174 -7.68 11.06 -12.42
N LEU A 175 -7.99 10.31 -11.36
CA LEU A 175 -8.51 10.85 -10.10
C LEU A 175 -7.51 11.83 -9.47
N TYR A 176 -6.23 11.44 -9.37
CA TYR A 176 -5.21 12.35 -8.85
C TYR A 176 -4.99 13.58 -9.72
N SER A 177 -5.16 13.48 -11.04
CA SER A 177 -5.03 14.62 -11.95
C SER A 177 -6.04 15.74 -11.64
N VAL A 178 -7.27 15.38 -11.24
CA VAL A 178 -8.36 16.32 -10.97
C VAL A 178 -8.48 16.75 -9.50
N GLN A 179 -7.68 16.19 -8.58
CA GLN A 179 -7.77 16.39 -7.12
C GLN A 179 -7.93 17.86 -6.67
N ASN A 180 -7.29 18.81 -7.36
CA ASN A 180 -7.29 20.23 -6.99
C ASN A 180 -8.43 21.05 -7.64
N GLN A 181 -9.32 20.42 -8.41
CA GLN A 181 -10.45 21.10 -9.04
C GLN A 181 -11.57 21.37 -8.02
N SER A 182 -12.26 22.50 -8.17
CA SER A 182 -13.32 22.93 -7.24
C SER A 182 -14.52 21.98 -7.21
N ASN A 183 -14.73 21.21 -8.27
CA ASN A 183 -15.78 20.20 -8.42
C ASN A 183 -15.23 18.76 -8.49
N ALA A 184 -14.02 18.53 -7.97
CA ALA A 184 -13.42 17.20 -7.93
C ALA A 184 -14.32 16.21 -7.16
N TYR A 185 -14.38 14.98 -7.66
CA TYR A 185 -15.12 13.86 -7.05
C TYR A 185 -16.64 14.08 -6.93
N THR A 186 -17.18 14.98 -7.75
CA THR A 186 -18.60 15.00 -8.11
C THR A 186 -18.87 13.92 -9.16
N GLU A 187 -20.10 13.39 -9.22
CA GLU A 187 -20.55 12.47 -10.28
C GLU A 187 -20.06 12.89 -11.67
N ALA A 188 -20.37 14.13 -12.07
CA ALA A 188 -20.01 14.64 -13.38
C ALA A 188 -18.50 14.66 -13.62
N SER A 189 -17.70 14.96 -12.59
CA SER A 189 -16.24 14.92 -12.70
C SER A 189 -15.69 13.49 -12.75
N LEU A 190 -16.26 12.56 -11.97
CA LEU A 190 -15.84 11.15 -11.92
C LEU A 190 -16.13 10.44 -13.25
N SER A 191 -17.34 10.62 -13.76
CA SER A 191 -17.79 10.08 -15.05
C SER A 191 -16.98 10.64 -16.21
N ARG A 192 -16.68 11.95 -16.17
CA ARG A 192 -15.80 12.60 -17.15
C ARG A 192 -14.38 12.06 -17.09
N SER A 193 -13.79 11.91 -15.90
CA SER A 193 -12.46 11.33 -15.75
C SER A 193 -12.36 9.93 -16.36
N PHE A 194 -13.42 9.12 -16.23
CA PHE A 194 -13.45 7.76 -16.77
C PHE A 194 -13.61 7.79 -18.29
N SER A 195 -14.54 8.59 -18.79
CA SER A 195 -14.79 8.74 -20.24
C SER A 195 -13.61 9.36 -21.01
N ASN A 196 -12.70 10.03 -20.31
CA ASN A 196 -11.50 10.61 -20.90
C ASN A 196 -10.30 9.64 -20.93
N LEU A 197 -10.43 8.42 -20.38
CA LEU A 197 -9.40 7.41 -20.50
C LEU A 197 -9.27 7.00 -21.98
N SER A 198 -8.03 6.88 -22.47
CA SER A 198 -7.69 6.67 -23.88
C SER A 198 -8.44 5.52 -24.55
N ASP A 199 -8.69 4.45 -23.80
CA ASP A 199 -9.29 3.21 -24.29
C ASP A 199 -10.69 2.94 -23.73
N SER A 200 -11.34 3.97 -23.18
CA SER A 200 -12.72 3.83 -22.71
C SER A 200 -13.72 3.88 -23.88
N THR A 201 -14.60 2.88 -23.94
CA THR A 201 -15.69 2.84 -24.90
C THR A 201 -16.95 3.51 -24.32
N ILE A 202 -17.88 3.91 -25.19
CA ILE A 202 -19.20 4.41 -24.77
C ILE A 202 -19.96 3.37 -23.93
N VAL A 203 -19.77 2.07 -24.20
CA VAL A 203 -20.39 0.98 -23.43
C VAL A 203 -19.80 0.93 -22.01
N GLN A 204 -18.48 1.00 -21.89
CA GLN A 204 -17.79 1.03 -20.60
C GLN A 204 -18.14 2.28 -19.80
N ALA A 205 -18.21 3.45 -20.45
CA ALA A 205 -18.64 4.69 -19.79
C ALA A 205 -20.05 4.56 -19.19
N LYS A 206 -21.00 3.97 -19.92
CA LYS A 206 -22.34 3.71 -19.40
C LYS A 206 -22.35 2.71 -18.23
N ALA A 207 -21.56 1.64 -18.32
CA ALA A 207 -21.43 0.67 -17.24
C ALA A 207 -20.80 1.30 -15.99
N PHE A 208 -19.82 2.17 -16.18
CA PHE A 208 -19.21 2.95 -15.12
C PHE A 208 -20.22 3.86 -14.42
N ASP A 209 -21.00 4.64 -15.19
CA ASP A 209 -22.03 5.53 -14.65
C ASP A 209 -23.11 4.75 -13.87
N GLN A 210 -23.50 3.57 -14.36
CA GLN A 210 -24.41 2.65 -13.66
C GLN A 210 -23.80 2.08 -12.38
N CYS A 211 -22.49 1.82 -12.36
CA CYS A 211 -21.80 1.37 -11.15
C CYS A 211 -21.75 2.46 -10.08
N LEU A 212 -21.59 3.74 -10.48
CA LEU A 212 -21.55 4.86 -9.55
C LEU A 212 -22.86 5.12 -8.81
N MET A 213 -24.00 4.72 -9.38
CA MET A 213 -25.34 5.09 -8.89
C MET A 213 -26.14 3.89 -8.38
N ASP A 214 -26.86 4.06 -7.27
CA ASP A 214 -27.85 3.07 -6.82
C ASP A 214 -29.11 3.12 -7.70
N ASP A 215 -30.02 2.17 -7.48
CA ASP A 215 -31.26 2.06 -8.26
C ASP A 215 -32.16 3.30 -8.07
N GLU A 216 -31.98 4.03 -6.97
CA GLU A 216 -32.64 5.31 -6.68
C GLU A 216 -31.94 6.54 -7.29
N GLY A 217 -30.81 6.34 -7.98
CA GLY A 217 -30.04 7.41 -8.63
C GLY A 217 -29.20 8.26 -7.68
N ASN A 218 -28.97 7.81 -6.45
CA ASN A 218 -27.98 8.41 -5.55
C ASN A 218 -26.62 7.79 -5.80
N PHE A 219 -25.56 8.52 -5.45
CA PHE A 219 -24.22 7.96 -5.46
C PHE A 219 -24.21 6.69 -4.58
N LYS A 220 -23.87 5.53 -5.16
CA LYS A 220 -23.84 4.25 -4.42
C LYS A 220 -23.02 4.48 -3.17
N LYS A 221 -23.70 4.53 -2.03
CA LYS A 221 -23.07 4.18 -0.77
C LYS A 221 -22.75 2.72 -0.92
N THR A 222 -21.49 2.38 -1.06
CA THR A 222 -20.86 1.28 -0.34
C THR A 222 -21.80 0.10 0.04
N ASN A 223 -22.63 -0.40 -0.88
CA ASN A 223 -23.64 -1.44 -0.62
C ASN A 223 -23.67 -2.46 -1.77
N ASP A 224 -22.93 -2.20 -2.85
CA ASP A 224 -22.48 -3.26 -3.75
C ASP A 224 -21.53 -4.16 -2.94
N MET A 225 -21.93 -5.42 -2.75
CA MET A 225 -21.32 -6.33 -1.78
C MET A 225 -19.84 -6.54 -2.10
N ASP A 226 -19.46 -6.57 -3.38
CA ASP A 226 -18.08 -6.80 -3.79
C ASP A 226 -17.20 -5.58 -3.53
N ILE A 227 -17.68 -4.39 -3.90
CA ILE A 227 -17.03 -3.10 -3.58
C ILE A 227 -16.88 -2.96 -2.06
N GLN A 228 -17.88 -3.39 -1.29
CA GLN A 228 -17.78 -3.42 0.17
C GLN A 228 -16.81 -4.41 0.74
N ASN A 229 -16.80 -5.62 0.20
CA ASN A 229 -15.89 -6.63 0.67
C ASN A 229 -14.44 -6.17 0.48
N ILE A 230 -14.13 -5.54 -0.65
CA ILE A 230 -12.80 -4.97 -0.93
C ILE A 230 -12.47 -3.82 0.04
N LEU A 231 -13.35 -2.82 0.19
CA LEU A 231 -13.10 -1.68 1.08
C LEU A 231 -12.95 -2.11 2.54
N ASN A 232 -13.85 -2.99 3.02
CA ASN A 232 -13.81 -3.47 4.40
C ASN A 232 -12.62 -4.37 4.65
N ALA A 233 -12.23 -5.23 3.72
CA ALA A 233 -11.02 -6.05 3.85
C ALA A 233 -9.77 -5.15 3.97
N GLY A 234 -9.68 -4.08 3.15
CA GLY A 234 -8.61 -3.10 3.25
C GLY A 234 -8.55 -2.38 4.61
N ILE A 235 -9.70 -1.93 5.11
CA ILE A 235 -9.81 -1.29 6.44
C ILE A 235 -9.50 -2.27 7.58
N ASN A 236 -9.91 -3.53 7.43
CA ASN A 236 -9.66 -4.55 8.45
C ASN A 236 -8.19 -4.98 8.49
N LEU A 237 -7.46 -4.95 7.37
CA LEU A 237 -5.99 -5.09 7.38
C LEU A 237 -5.33 -4.02 8.26
N GLU A 238 -5.80 -2.76 8.21
CA GLU A 238 -5.32 -1.69 9.10
C GLU A 238 -5.60 -2.02 10.58
N LYS A 239 -6.81 -2.50 10.90
CA LYS A 239 -7.21 -2.83 12.28
C LYS A 239 -6.49 -4.05 12.84
N ASN A 240 -6.32 -5.10 12.03
CA ASN A 240 -5.69 -6.35 12.44
C ASN A 240 -4.21 -6.19 12.78
N LEU A 241 -3.57 -5.16 12.23
CA LEU A 241 -2.17 -4.85 12.52
C LEU A 241 -1.98 -4.01 13.81
N GLU A 242 -3.06 -3.58 14.47
CA GLU A 242 -3.05 -2.71 15.67
C GLU A 242 -2.16 -1.47 15.54
N LEU A 243 -1.90 -1.02 14.31
CA LEU A 243 -0.96 0.07 14.07
C LEU A 243 -1.61 1.40 14.49
N PRO A 244 -0.90 2.29 15.20
CA PRO A 244 -1.43 3.59 15.61
C PRO A 244 -1.47 4.59 14.44
N ILE A 245 -1.86 4.15 13.24
CA ILE A 245 -1.90 4.96 12.03
C ILE A 245 -3.21 5.75 12.00
N ARG A 246 -3.10 7.07 11.90
CA ARG A 246 -4.26 7.98 11.86
C ARG A 246 -4.45 8.67 10.52
N GLY A 247 -3.51 8.50 9.59
CA GLY A 247 -3.48 9.25 8.33
C GLY A 247 -3.01 8.41 7.15
N VAL A 248 -2.98 9.05 5.98
CA VAL A 248 -2.59 8.47 4.68
C VAL A 248 -1.69 9.48 3.93
N PRO A 249 -0.78 9.02 3.05
CA PRO A 249 -0.54 7.63 2.71
C PRO A 249 0.26 6.91 3.80
N TRP A 250 0.17 5.59 3.82
CA TRP A 250 1.13 4.74 4.50
C TRP A 250 1.33 3.47 3.69
N SER A 251 2.44 2.80 3.92
CA SER A 251 2.84 1.63 3.15
C SER A 251 3.40 0.54 4.03
N LEU A 252 3.12 -0.69 3.66
CA LEU A 252 3.73 -1.87 4.27
C LEU A 252 4.49 -2.63 3.19
N VAL A 253 5.82 -2.66 3.31
CA VAL A 253 6.68 -3.48 2.45
C VAL A 253 6.85 -4.82 3.12
N VAL A 254 6.42 -5.89 2.47
CA VAL A 254 6.41 -7.23 3.02
C VAL A 254 7.17 -8.17 2.10
N VAL A 255 8.01 -9.00 2.70
CA VAL A 255 8.51 -10.24 2.11
C VAL A 255 7.86 -11.39 2.86
N ASP A 256 7.38 -12.39 2.15
CA ASP A 256 6.91 -13.63 2.74
C ASP A 256 7.74 -14.82 2.22
N LYS A 257 8.44 -15.55 3.10
CA LYS A 257 9.31 -16.69 2.73
C LYS A 257 8.66 -18.05 3.07
N TYR A 258 8.42 -18.94 2.09
CA TYR A 258 8.04 -20.37 2.29
C TYR A 258 8.46 -21.30 1.13
N TYR A 259 8.27 -22.63 1.29
CA TYR A 259 9.29 -23.69 1.19
C TYR A 259 8.87 -25.02 1.91
N GLU A 260 8.81 -26.24 1.31
CA GLU A 260 8.67 -27.58 1.98
C GLU A 260 9.13 -28.84 1.13
N PHE A 261 9.44 -30.01 1.77
CA PHE A 261 10.26 -31.17 1.25
C PHE A 261 9.59 -32.46 0.83
N ASP A 262 10.21 -33.06 -0.20
CA ASP A 262 9.99 -34.36 -0.86
C ASP A 262 10.96 -35.43 -0.30
N GLU A 263 10.44 -36.55 0.21
CA GLU A 263 11.21 -37.60 0.90
C GLU A 263 12.22 -38.37 0.02
N ARG A 264 12.27 -38.16 -1.31
CA ARG A 264 13.18 -38.92 -2.21
C ARG A 264 14.36 -38.14 -2.79
N ASP A 265 14.30 -36.81 -2.87
CA ASP A 265 15.41 -35.96 -3.33
C ASP A 265 15.24 -34.52 -2.77
N GLN A 266 16.34 -33.89 -2.37
CA GLN A 266 16.40 -32.67 -1.55
C GLN A 266 15.53 -31.49 -2.00
N TYR A 267 14.61 -30.97 -1.14
CA TYR A 267 14.36 -29.52 -0.88
C TYR A 267 13.40 -29.25 0.30
N LYS A 268 13.83 -28.71 1.46
CA LYS A 268 12.96 -28.44 2.64
C LYS A 268 13.12 -27.00 2.99
N LEU A 269 12.02 -26.30 3.10
CA LEU A 269 11.92 -25.24 4.07
C LEU A 269 10.82 -25.65 5.04
N VAL A 270 10.86 -25.13 6.25
CA VAL A 270 9.79 -25.31 7.23
C VAL A 270 9.69 -23.97 7.96
N ARG A 271 8.89 -23.04 7.40
CA ARG A 271 8.44 -21.77 8.02
C ARG A 271 9.59 -20.75 8.40
N THR A 272 9.42 -19.44 8.62
CA THR A 272 8.24 -18.54 8.72
C THR A 272 8.52 -17.02 8.69
N SER A 273 9.75 -16.51 8.57
CA SER A 273 9.94 -15.07 8.86
C SER A 273 9.52 -14.19 7.68
N SER A 274 8.28 -13.67 7.76
CA SER A 274 7.87 -12.52 6.98
C SER A 274 8.60 -11.30 7.53
N LEU A 275 9.40 -10.62 6.71
CA LEU A 275 9.97 -9.32 7.06
C LEU A 275 9.00 -8.26 6.57
N ALA A 276 8.52 -7.42 7.49
CA ALA A 276 7.63 -6.32 7.17
C ALA A 276 8.24 -4.99 7.63
N THR A 277 8.17 -3.96 6.79
CA THR A 277 8.57 -2.60 7.13
C THR A 277 7.41 -1.65 6.88
N LEU A 278 6.98 -0.97 7.94
CA LEU A 278 5.97 0.08 7.88
C LEU A 278 6.63 1.43 7.56
N ALA A 279 6.11 2.12 6.55
CA ALA A 279 6.44 3.50 6.21
C ALA A 279 5.19 4.37 6.35
N ILE A 280 5.22 5.38 7.22
CA ILE A 280 4.08 6.28 7.46
C ILE A 280 4.32 7.61 6.73
N GLY A 281 3.43 7.95 5.80
CA GLY A 281 3.51 9.18 5.02
C GLY A 281 4.12 8.97 3.63
N ALA A 282 4.13 10.05 2.86
CA ALA A 282 4.62 10.08 1.49
C ALA A 282 6.15 10.18 1.45
N HIS A 283 6.82 9.05 1.69
CA HIS A 283 8.28 8.93 1.70
C HIS A 283 8.89 9.04 0.27
N PRO A 284 10.11 9.57 0.15
CA PRO A 284 10.85 9.60 -1.12
C PRO A 284 11.15 8.21 -1.67
N TYR A 285 11.39 8.14 -2.98
CA TYR A 285 11.79 6.93 -3.69
C TYR A 285 12.97 6.21 -3.03
N GLU A 286 13.98 6.96 -2.60
CA GLU A 286 15.22 6.43 -2.00
C GLU A 286 14.94 5.68 -0.69
N THR A 287 13.89 6.05 0.06
CA THR A 287 13.48 5.31 1.25
C THR A 287 13.04 3.91 0.87
N PHE A 288 12.21 3.77 -0.16
CA PHE A 288 11.72 2.47 -0.62
C PHE A 288 12.82 1.64 -1.29
N VAL A 289 13.76 2.28 -2.02
CA VAL A 289 14.94 1.59 -2.54
C VAL A 289 15.72 0.93 -1.42
N ASN A 290 15.99 1.65 -0.32
CA ASN A 290 16.72 1.08 0.81
C ASN A 290 15.96 -0.08 1.46
N ILE A 291 14.65 0.08 1.68
CA ILE A 291 13.82 -1.00 2.23
C ILE A 291 13.85 -2.21 1.31
N ILE A 292 13.60 -2.04 0.01
CA ILE A 292 13.57 -3.12 -0.98
C ILE A 292 14.93 -3.82 -1.06
N ASN A 293 16.05 -3.10 -1.04
CA ASN A 293 17.37 -3.70 -1.05
C ASN A 293 17.62 -4.54 0.21
N THR A 294 17.23 -4.04 1.39
CA THR A 294 17.30 -4.84 2.64
C THR A 294 16.42 -6.09 2.55
N MET A 295 15.23 -5.97 1.94
CA MET A 295 14.33 -7.11 1.69
C MET A 295 14.96 -8.13 0.74
N LEU A 296 15.62 -7.68 -0.34
CA LEU A 296 16.31 -8.55 -1.30
C LEU A 296 17.54 -9.23 -0.68
N GLU A 297 18.33 -8.51 0.12
CA GLU A 297 19.42 -9.09 0.91
C GLU A 297 18.88 -10.15 1.86
N TYR A 298 17.77 -9.87 2.56
CA TYR A 298 17.11 -10.83 3.41
C TYR A 298 16.65 -12.07 2.62
N ILE A 299 16.03 -11.89 1.45
CA ILE A 299 15.63 -12.98 0.54
C ILE A 299 16.82 -13.86 0.16
N ASN A 300 17.94 -13.24 -0.23
CA ASN A 300 19.12 -13.92 -0.75
C ASN A 300 20.12 -14.39 0.32
N SER A 301 19.97 -13.97 1.58
CA SER A 301 20.82 -14.45 2.66
C SER A 301 20.49 -15.91 2.97
N ASP A 302 21.46 -16.80 2.74
CA ASP A 302 21.44 -18.21 3.15
C ASP A 302 21.57 -18.39 4.69
N ASN A 303 21.32 -17.33 5.47
CA ASN A 303 21.43 -17.35 6.93
C ASN A 303 20.29 -18.17 7.53
N TYR A 304 20.49 -19.48 7.55
CA TYR A 304 19.86 -20.49 8.39
C TYR A 304 20.75 -20.80 9.59
#